data_AF-A0A971H9C7-F1
#
_entry.id   AF-A0A971H9C7-F1
#
_cell.length_a   1.000
_cell.length_b   1.000
_cell.length_c   1.000
_cell.angle_alpha   90.00
_cell.angle_beta   90.00
_cell.angle_gamma   90.00
#
_symmetry.space_group_name_H-M   'P 1'
#
loop_
_entity.id
_entity.type
_entity.pdbx_description
1 polymer ?
#
loop_
_entity_poly.entity_id
_entity_poly.type
_entity_poly.pdbx_seq_one_letter_code
_entity_poly.pdbx_strand_id
1 'polypeptide(L)'
;MSNIINVALSIWDPKGTYSRHAGAVIASVMKNTKSGVAFHLLHDETLSDANKQKLKETASKFHGEINFIDVTSEMKKHSNVDIARIT
;
A
#
# COMPACT_ATOMS: atom_id res chain seq x y z
N MET A 1 0.07 -13.31 20.62
CA MET A 1 -0.19 -12.68 19.31
C MET A 1 0.67 -11.43 19.22
N SER A 2 1.49 -11.29 18.17
CA SER A 2 2.21 -10.04 17.90
C SER A 2 1.19 -8.94 17.62
N ASN A 3 1.23 -7.85 18.39
CA ASN A 3 0.31 -6.73 18.21
C ASN A 3 0.83 -5.83 17.09
N ILE A 4 0.52 -6.19 15.84
CA ILE A 4 0.95 -5.46 14.64
C ILE A 4 -0.10 -4.41 14.28
N ILE A 5 0.35 -3.17 14.10
CA ILE A 5 -0.49 -2.09 13.59
C ILE A 5 -0.57 -2.23 12.07
N ASN A 6 -1.80 -2.34 11.55
CA ASN A 6 -2.05 -2.41 10.12
C ASN A 6 -2.46 -1.03 9.61
N VAL A 7 -1.74 -0.52 8.61
CA VAL A 7 -1.99 0.80 8.01
C VAL A 7 -2.30 0.62 6.54
N ALA A 8 -3.48 1.06 6.10
CA ALA A 8 -3.85 1.08 4.70
C ALA A 8 -3.59 2.47 4.10
N LEU A 9 -2.95 2.53 2.92
CA LEU A 9 -2.73 3.74 2.15
C LEU A 9 -3.19 3.53 0.71
N SER A 10 -4.07 4.39 0.21
CA SER A 10 -4.45 4.42 -1.20
C SER A 10 -3.56 5.37 -1.99
N ILE A 11 -2.99 4.89 -3.10
CA ILE A 11 -2.08 5.64 -3.96
C ILE A 11 -2.65 5.67 -5.38
N TRP A 12 -2.92 6.89 -5.83
CA TRP A 12 -3.14 7.22 -7.24
C TRP A 12 -2.06 8.23 -7.63
N ASP A 13 -1.11 7.83 -8.46
CA ASP A 13 0.12 8.58 -8.76
C ASP A 13 0.36 8.80 -10.26
N PRO A 14 -0.60 9.35 -11.03
CA PRO A 14 -0.48 9.50 -12.48
C PRO A 14 0.67 10.41 -12.92
N LYS A 15 1.15 11.29 -12.03
CA LYS A 15 2.29 12.19 -12.27
C LYS A 15 3.61 11.65 -11.72
N GLY A 16 3.58 10.52 -11.02
CA GLY A 16 4.76 9.92 -10.37
C GLY A 16 5.32 10.71 -9.18
N THR A 17 4.62 11.76 -8.72
CA THR A 17 5.09 12.67 -7.67
C THR A 17 4.34 12.52 -6.35
N TYR A 18 3.17 11.87 -6.33
CA TYR A 18 2.36 11.71 -5.12
C TYR A 18 2.95 10.65 -4.18
N SER A 19 3.58 9.60 -4.72
CA SER A 19 4.23 8.53 -3.94
C SER A 19 5.28 9.04 -2.94
N ARG A 20 5.86 10.23 -3.13
CA ARG A 20 6.75 10.86 -2.14
C ARG A 20 6.05 11.12 -0.80
N HIS A 21 4.76 11.45 -0.83
CA HIS A 21 3.98 11.73 0.37
C HIS A 21 3.68 10.44 1.12
N ALA A 22 3.36 9.36 0.40
CA ALA A 22 3.27 8.03 0.99
C ALA A 22 4.60 7.61 1.66
N GLY A 23 5.74 7.89 1.02
CA GLY A 23 7.06 7.66 1.61
C GLY A 23 7.28 8.46 2.90
N ALA A 24 6.89 9.74 2.93
CA ALA A 24 6.97 10.57 4.13
C ALA A 24 6.09 10.04 5.27
N VAL A 25 4.87 9.56 4.96
CA VAL A 25 3.97 8.92 5.93
C VAL A 25 4.60 7.66 6.50
N ILE A 26 5.10 6.75 5.66
CA ILE A 26 5.77 5.51 6.09
C ILE A 26 6.92 5.83 7.03
N ALA A 27 7.81 6.74 6.64
CA ALA A 27 8.96 7.14 7.46
C ALA A 27 8.53 7.74 8.80
N SER A 28 7.51 8.61 8.80
CA SER A 28 7.01 9.25 10.02
C SER A 28 6.39 8.23 10.99
N VAL A 29 5.52 7.36 10.48
CA VAL A 29 4.86 6.33 11.30
C VAL A 29 5.89 5.38 11.90
N MET A 30 6.81 4.86 11.07
CA MET A 30 7.85 3.94 11.54
C MET A 30 8.80 4.59 12.56
N LYS A 31 9.16 5.86 12.36
CA LYS A 31 10.04 6.57 13.28
C LYS A 31 9.40 6.80 14.66
N ASN A 32 8.07 6.94 14.72
CA ASN A 32 7.35 7.30 15.93
C ASN A 32 6.58 6.13 16.57
N THR A 33 6.67 4.93 16.01
CA THR A 33 5.93 3.75 16.49
C THR A 33 6.90 2.66 16.91
N LYS A 34 6.78 2.20 18.16
CA LYS A 34 7.62 1.12 18.71
C LYS A 34 7.08 -0.28 18.40
N SER A 35 5.79 -0.40 18.10
CA SER A 35 5.16 -1.65 17.68
C SER A 35 5.51 -1.98 16.23
N GLY A 36 5.44 -3.25 15.85
CA GLY A 36 5.52 -3.65 14.45
C GLY A 36 4.40 -3.03 13.63
N VAL A 37 4.72 -2.55 12.43
CA VAL A 37 3.75 -1.93 11.51
C VAL A 37 3.82 -2.63 10.15
N ALA A 38 2.67 -2.99 9.61
CA ALA A 38 2.50 -3.49 8.26
C ALA A 38 1.71 -2.47 7.43
N PHE A 39 2.29 -2.03 6.31
CA PHE A 39 1.62 -1.11 5.38
C PHE A 39 1.00 -1.87 4.23
N HIS A 40 -0.26 -1.58 3.95
CA HIS A 40 -1.02 -2.11 2.83
C HIS A 40 -1.28 -0.97 1.85
N LEU A 41 -0.56 -0.96 0.73
CA LEU A 41 -0.63 0.07 -0.29
C LEU A 41 -1.59 -0.36 -1.39
N LEU A 42 -2.80 0.18 -1.36
CA LEU A 42 -3.80 0.03 -2.41
C LEU A 42 -3.40 0.94 -3.58
N HIS A 43 -3.13 0.37 -4.73
CA HIS A 43 -2.70 1.13 -5.90
C HIS A 43 -3.33 0.58 -7.18
N ASP A 44 -3.26 1.37 -8.24
CA ASP A 44 -3.60 0.95 -9.60
C ASP A 44 -2.33 1.00 -10.49
N GLU A 45 -2.51 0.97 -11.81
CA GLU A 45 -1.43 1.05 -12.79
C GLU A 45 -0.62 2.35 -12.75
N THR A 46 -1.09 3.40 -12.07
CA THR A 46 -0.39 4.69 -12.02
C THR A 46 0.84 4.65 -11.11
N LEU A 47 0.93 3.70 -10.19
CA LEU A 47 2.10 3.53 -9.33
C LEU A 47 3.21 2.78 -10.06
N SER A 48 4.20 3.52 -10.55
CA SER A 48 5.37 2.95 -11.23
C SER A 48 6.21 2.03 -10.35
N ASP A 49 6.84 1.03 -10.95
CA ASP A 49 7.72 0.10 -10.23
C ASP A 49 8.92 0.79 -9.59
N ALA A 50 9.44 1.86 -10.21
CA ALA A 50 10.48 2.70 -9.61
C ALA A 50 10.01 3.35 -8.30
N ASN A 51 8.77 3.82 -8.24
CA ASN A 51 8.21 4.38 -7.01
C ASN A 51 7.83 3.30 -5.99
N LYS A 52 7.36 2.11 -6.42
CA LYS A 52 7.20 0.95 -5.53
C LYS A 52 8.51 0.59 -4.85
N GLN A 53 9.60 0.55 -5.61
CA GLN A 53 10.93 0.22 -5.10
C GLN A 53 11.41 1.24 -4.05
N LYS A 54 11.26 2.54 -4.32
CA LYS A 54 11.59 3.61 -3.35
C LYS A 54 10.77 3.50 -2.06
N LEU A 55 9.50 3.12 -2.16
CA LEU A 55 8.63 2.90 -0.99
C LEU A 55 9.12 1.69 -0.17
N LYS A 56 9.45 0.56 -0.84
CA LYS A 56 10.05 -0.62 -0.19
C LYS A 56 11.36 -0.27 0.52
N GLU A 57 12.24 0.48 -0.13
CA GLU A 57 13.50 0.96 0.45
C GLU A 57 13.27 1.87 1.67
N THR A 58 12.21 2.67 1.64
CA THR A 58 11.84 3.53 2.77
C THR A 58 11.40 2.71 3.98
N ALA A 59 10.55 1.69 3.81
CA ALA A 59 10.12 0.84 4.92
C ALA A 59 11.21 -0.11 5.44
N SER A 60 12.03 -0.68 4.54
CA SER A 60 13.10 -1.62 4.93
C SER A 60 14.17 -0.97 5.81
N LYS A 61 14.41 0.33 5.69
CA LYS A 61 15.24 1.11 6.63
C LYS A 61 14.75 1.06 8.08
N PHE A 62 13.48 0.74 8.29
CA PHE A 62 12.86 0.66 9.61
C PHE A 62 12.36 -0.76 9.96
N HIS A 63 12.79 -1.79 9.21
CA HIS A 63 12.28 -3.16 9.35
C HIS A 63 10.75 -3.28 9.19
N GLY A 64 10.13 -2.36 8.44
CA GLY A 64 8.70 -2.37 8.14
C GLY A 64 8.37 -3.25 6.94
N GLU A 65 7.16 -3.81 6.94
CA GLU A 65 6.61 -4.59 5.83
C GLU A 65 5.72 -3.70 4.94
N ILE A 66 5.82 -3.85 3.62
CA ILE A 66 4.91 -3.22 2.66
C ILE A 66 4.31 -4.29 1.76
N ASN A 67 2.98 -4.34 1.76
CA ASN A 67 2.15 -5.14 0.86
C ASN A 67 1.53 -4.23 -0.19
N PHE A 68 1.83 -4.48 -1.46
CA PHE A 68 1.21 -3.76 -2.59
C PHE A 68 -0.02 -4.54 -3.05
N ILE A 69 -1.17 -3.87 -3.04
CA ILE A 69 -2.46 -4.42 -3.44
C ILE A 69 -2.88 -3.68 -4.70
N ASP A 70 -2.79 -4.37 -5.85
CA ASP A 70 -3.28 -3.84 -7.12
C ASP A 70 -4.81 -3.96 -7.16
N VAL A 71 -5.49 -2.85 -6.85
CA VAL A 71 -6.96 -2.81 -6.78
C VAL A 71 -7.60 -2.99 -8.15
N THR A 72 -6.94 -2.56 -9.23
CA THR A 72 -7.43 -2.77 -10.60
C THR A 72 -7.48 -4.26 -10.90
N SER A 73 -6.44 -5.01 -10.52
CA SER A 73 -6.39 -6.46 -10.68
C SER A 73 -7.38 -7.19 -9.76
N GLU A 74 -7.52 -6.77 -8.51
CA GLU A 74 -8.49 -7.38 -7.58
C GLU A 74 -9.94 -7.13 -8.04
N MET A 75 -10.28 -5.90 -8.46
CA MET A 75 -11.62 -5.61 -8.98
C MET A 75 -11.97 -6.45 -10.21
N LYS A 76 -11.01 -6.72 -11.11
CA LYS A 76 -11.23 -7.60 -12.28
C LYS A 76 -11.47 -9.06 -11.90
N LYS A 77 -10.86 -9.55 -10.82
CA LYS A 77 -11.12 -10.90 -10.31
C LYS A 77 -12.54 -11.02 -9.74
N HIS A 78 -13.03 -9.95 -9.13
CA HIS A 78 -14.33 -9.90 -8.47
C HIS A 78 -15.47 -9.32 -9.35
N SER A 79 -15.17 -8.79 -10.54
CA SER A 79 -16.19 -8.30 -11.47
C SER A 79 -17.00 -9.40 -12.14
N ASN A 80 -16.58 -10.67 -12.01
CA ASN A 80 -17.39 -11.85 -12.37
C ASN A 80 -18.32 -12.30 -11.23
N VAL A 81 -18.41 -11.55 -10.13
CA VAL A 81 -19.46 -11.78 -9.12
C VAL A 81 -20.77 -11.27 -9.71
N ASP A 82 -21.55 -12.22 -10.20
CA ASP A 82 -22.89 -12.00 -10.71
C ASP A 82 -23.80 -11.51 -9.57
N ILE A 83 -23.89 -10.18 -9.41
CA ILE A 83 -24.68 -9.53 -8.36
C ILE A 83 -26.16 -9.91 -8.46
N ALA A 84 -26.62 -10.34 -9.65
CA ALA A 84 -27.95 -10.86 -9.89
C ALA A 84 -28.25 -12.21 -9.20
N ARG A 85 -27.23 -12.91 -8.66
CA ARG A 85 -27.42 -14.14 -7.87
C ARG A 85 -27.61 -13.90 -6.38
N ILE A 86 -27.54 -12.66 -5.91
CA ILE A 86 -27.58 -12.29 -4.48
C ILE A 86 -28.91 -11.59 -4.11
N THR A 87 -29.75 -11.25 -5.09
CA THR A 87 -31.13 -10.74 -4.92
C THR A 87 -32.14 -11.75 -5.42
#